data_AF-A0A920ULQ4-F1
#
_entry.id   AF-A0A920ULQ4-F1
#
_cell.length_a   1.000
_cell.length_b   1.000
_cell.length_c   1.000
_cell.angle_alpha   90.00
_cell.angle_beta   90.00
_cell.angle_gamma   90.00
#
_symmetry.space_group_name_H-M   'P 1'
#
loop_
_entity.id
_entity.type
_entity.pdbx_description
1 polymer ?
#
loop_
_entity_poly.entity_id
_entity_poly.type
_entity_poly.pdbx_seq_one_letter_code
_entity_poly.pdbx_strand_id
1 'polypeptide(L)'
;MAGGKLDSFRMLTHPGTSIVPGTFVAAETSGASGKEFLTGLAAGYEVMERLAADFIPTVMARGFHAGPVFGIFGPAIAAAKILKLDEDQVNSTIALCVHLAAGNLEGPRKRW
;
A
#
# COMPACT_ATOMS: atom_id res chain seq x y z
N MET A 1 12.14 7.23 -19.16
CA MET A 1 11.73 5.89 -18.68
C MET A 1 10.57 5.41 -19.54
N ALA A 2 10.67 4.21 -20.11
CA ALA A 2 9.66 3.68 -21.03
C ALA A 2 8.34 3.39 -20.29
N GLY A 3 7.23 3.99 -20.74
CA GLY A 3 5.87 3.65 -20.28
C GLY A 3 5.13 4.66 -19.39
N GLY A 4 5.66 5.87 -19.17
CA GLY A 4 4.93 6.95 -18.45
C GLY A 4 4.71 6.72 -16.95
N LYS A 5 5.35 5.70 -16.37
CA LYS A 5 5.29 5.38 -14.94
C LYS A 5 6.41 6.16 -14.25
N LEU A 6 6.03 7.18 -13.47
CA LEU A 6 6.94 8.08 -12.77
C LEU A 6 7.13 7.71 -11.29
N ASP A 7 6.44 6.67 -10.85
CA ASP A 7 6.42 6.13 -9.50
C ASP A 7 7.10 4.75 -9.43
N SER A 8 7.21 4.18 -8.22
CA SER A 8 7.68 2.81 -8.06
C SER A 8 6.63 1.83 -8.59
N PHE A 9 7.10 0.87 -9.40
CA PHE A 9 6.25 -0.09 -10.11
C PHE A 9 6.78 -1.51 -9.94
N ARG A 10 5.92 -2.43 -9.50
CA ARG A 10 6.23 -3.86 -9.41
C ARG A 10 5.04 -4.66 -9.92
N MET A 11 5.26 -5.43 -11.00
CA MET A 11 4.22 -6.18 -11.71
C MET A 11 3.01 -5.33 -12.17
N LEU A 12 1.99 -5.18 -11.32
CA LEU A 12 0.75 -4.42 -11.57
C LEU A 12 0.37 -3.52 -10.38
N THR A 13 1.27 -3.36 -9.42
CA THR A 13 1.12 -2.46 -8.27
C THR A 13 1.97 -1.20 -8.47
N HIS A 14 1.47 -0.11 -7.89
CA HIS A 14 2.12 1.20 -7.86
C HIS A 14 2.37 1.61 -6.39
N PRO A 15 3.15 0.82 -5.63
CA PRO A 15 3.25 0.94 -4.17
C PRO A 15 3.62 2.34 -3.69
N GLY A 16 4.51 3.04 -4.42
CA GLY A 16 4.96 4.37 -4.02
C GLY A 16 3.87 5.44 -4.00
N THR A 17 2.79 5.25 -4.76
CA THR A 17 1.69 6.22 -4.82
C THR A 17 0.93 6.35 -3.51
N SER A 18 0.86 5.29 -2.71
CA SER A 18 0.18 5.28 -1.41
C SER A 18 1.17 5.24 -0.25
N ILE A 19 2.22 4.42 -0.34
CA ILE A 19 3.16 4.20 0.76
C ILE A 19 3.93 5.48 1.10
N VAL A 20 4.49 6.16 0.10
CA VAL A 20 5.30 7.36 0.33
C VAL A 20 4.50 8.46 1.05
N PRO A 21 3.35 8.92 0.53
CA PRO A 21 2.58 9.95 1.22
C PRO A 21 2.05 9.50 2.58
N GLY A 22 1.58 8.25 2.73
CA GLY A 22 1.10 7.74 4.02
C GLY A 22 2.21 7.69 5.08
N THR A 23 3.42 7.30 4.68
CA THR A 23 4.59 7.30 5.57
C THR A 23 5.00 8.71 5.96
N PHE A 24 4.93 9.67 5.02
CA PHE A 24 5.20 11.09 5.32
C PHE A 24 4.24 11.62 6.38
N VAL A 25 2.93 11.43 6.18
CA VAL A 25 1.91 11.87 7.15
C VAL A 25 2.16 11.24 8.53
N ALA A 26 2.44 9.94 8.59
CA ALA A 26 2.75 9.29 9.86
C ALA A 26 3.99 9.88 10.55
N ALA A 27 5.07 10.08 9.79
CA ALA A 27 6.33 10.62 10.31
C ALA A 27 6.18 12.07 10.80
N GLU A 28 5.50 12.92 10.04
CA GLU A 28 5.22 14.30 10.42
C GLU A 28 4.35 14.36 11.69
N THR A 29 3.31 13.52 11.75
CA THR A 29 2.37 13.48 12.88
C THR A 29 3.05 13.03 14.18
N SER A 30 4.00 12.10 14.11
CA SER A 30 4.67 11.54 15.28
C SER A 30 6.03 12.20 15.61
N GLY A 31 6.49 13.16 14.80
CA GLY A 31 7.84 13.74 14.92
C GLY A 31 8.96 12.71 14.70
N ALA A 32 8.75 11.76 13.79
CA ALA A 32 9.71 10.68 13.55
C ALA A 32 11.01 11.19 12.91
N SER A 33 12.12 10.56 13.27
CA SER A 33 13.41 10.78 12.61
C SER A 33 13.41 10.26 11.16
N GLY A 34 14.33 10.75 10.33
CA GLY A 34 14.52 10.22 8.97
C GLY A 34 14.81 8.72 8.93
N LYS A 35 15.50 8.19 9.96
CA LYS A 35 15.73 6.74 10.10
C LYS A 35 14.43 5.99 10.37
N GLU A 36 13.57 6.49 11.25
CA GLU A 36 12.26 5.90 11.52
C GLU A 36 11.36 5.97 10.28
N PHE A 37 11.37 7.09 9.55
CA PHE A 37 10.69 7.23 8.26
C PHE A 37 11.12 6.15 7.27
N LEU A 38 12.43 6.00 7.02
CA LEU A 38 12.95 5.00 6.07
C LEU A 38 12.63 3.56 6.54
N THR A 39 12.62 3.32 7.85
CA THR A 39 12.27 2.01 8.42
C THR A 39 10.79 1.70 8.21
N GLY A 40 9.89 2.67 8.47
CA GLY A 40 8.47 2.52 8.21
C GLY A 40 8.17 2.36 6.72
N LEU A 41 8.83 3.15 5.87
CA LEU A 41 8.72 3.06 4.41
C LEU A 41 9.08 1.64 3.94
N ALA A 42 10.26 1.12 4.34
CA ALA A 42 10.70 -0.22 3.97
C ALA A 42 9.73 -1.31 4.46
N ALA A 43 9.22 -1.20 5.69
CA ALA A 43 8.24 -2.14 6.22
C ALA A 43 6.93 -2.15 5.41
N GLY A 44 6.43 -0.97 5.02
CA GLY A 44 5.25 -0.84 4.17
C GLY A 44 5.42 -1.50 2.82
N TYR A 45 6.57 -1.30 2.15
CA TYR A 45 6.89 -1.95 0.89
C TYR A 45 6.99 -3.47 1.03
N GLU A 46 7.71 -3.96 2.04
CA GLU A 46 7.88 -5.40 2.26
C GLU A 46 6.53 -6.09 2.46
N VAL A 47 5.68 -5.58 3.34
CA VAL A 47 4.39 -6.23 3.63
C VAL A 47 3.44 -6.17 2.44
N MET A 48 3.27 -4.99 1.81
CA MET A 48 2.38 -4.86 0.65
C MET A 48 2.80 -5.78 -0.50
N GLU A 49 4.09 -5.78 -0.85
CA GLU A 49 4.59 -6.55 -1.99
C GLU A 49 4.57 -8.05 -1.72
N ARG A 50 4.83 -8.49 -0.48
CA ARG A 50 4.64 -9.90 -0.09
C ARG A 50 3.18 -10.35 -0.19
N LEU A 51 2.24 -9.51 0.25
CA LEU A 51 0.81 -9.81 0.15
C LEU A 51 0.35 -9.87 -1.31
N ALA A 52 0.90 -9.03 -2.18
CA ALA A 52 0.50 -8.98 -3.58
C ALA A 52 1.12 -10.10 -4.45
N ALA A 53 2.37 -10.50 -4.18
CA ALA A 53 3.19 -11.31 -5.08
C ALA A 53 2.50 -12.55 -5.66
N ASP A 54 1.80 -13.32 -4.82
CA ASP A 54 1.17 -14.58 -5.23
C ASP A 54 -0.28 -14.42 -5.71
N PHE A 55 -0.90 -13.26 -5.44
CA PHE A 55 -2.33 -13.06 -5.62
C PHE A 55 -2.69 -12.13 -6.77
N ILE A 56 -1.74 -11.37 -7.32
CA ILE A 56 -2.01 -10.43 -8.43
C ILE A 56 -2.80 -11.09 -9.57
N PRO A 57 -2.38 -12.24 -10.16
CA PRO A 57 -3.14 -12.85 -11.27
C PRO A 57 -4.56 -13.26 -10.87
N THR A 58 -4.71 -13.84 -9.67
CA THR A 58 -6.00 -14.34 -9.15
C THR A 58 -6.98 -13.20 -8.85
N VAL A 59 -6.50 -12.11 -8.25
CA VAL A 59 -7.31 -10.92 -7.93
C VAL A 59 -7.82 -10.26 -9.21
N MET A 60 -6.94 -10.09 -10.20
CA MET A 60 -7.29 -9.55 -11.51
C MET A 60 -8.30 -10.44 -12.25
N ALA A 61 -8.10 -11.76 -12.25
CA ALA A 61 -9.03 -12.72 -12.87
C ALA A 61 -10.44 -12.71 -12.24
N ARG A 62 -10.56 -12.28 -10.99
CA ARG A 62 -11.83 -12.12 -10.27
C ARG A 62 -12.47 -10.74 -10.44
N GLY A 63 -11.90 -9.88 -11.29
CA GLY A 63 -12.46 -8.56 -11.60
C GLY A 63 -12.03 -7.43 -10.67
N PHE A 64 -11.04 -7.66 -9.80
CA PHE A 64 -10.50 -6.67 -8.89
C PHE A 64 -9.14 -6.15 -9.35
N HIS A 65 -8.90 -4.85 -9.20
CA HIS A 65 -7.61 -4.28 -9.56
C HIS A 65 -6.62 -4.47 -8.40
N ALA A 66 -5.51 -5.16 -8.65
CA ALA A 66 -4.53 -5.49 -7.61
C ALA A 66 -3.96 -4.25 -6.89
N GLY A 67 -3.64 -3.18 -7.63
CA GLY A 67 -3.17 -1.90 -7.08
C GLY A 67 -4.03 -1.36 -5.92
N PRO A 68 -5.31 -1.01 -6.14
CA PRO A 68 -6.22 -0.57 -5.08
C PRO A 68 -6.44 -1.59 -3.96
N VAL A 69 -6.56 -2.89 -4.29
CA VAL A 69 -6.77 -3.94 -3.28
C VAL A 69 -5.60 -4.05 -2.30
N PHE A 70 -4.36 -4.08 -2.80
CA PHE A 70 -3.18 -4.23 -1.95
C PHE A 70 -2.58 -2.89 -1.49
N GLY A 71 -2.91 -1.79 -2.16
CA GLY A 71 -2.31 -0.48 -1.94
C GLY A 71 -2.61 0.15 -0.58
N ILE A 72 -3.67 -0.30 0.11
CA ILE A 72 -4.04 0.16 1.45
C ILE A 72 -3.10 -0.37 2.54
N PHE A 73 -2.55 -1.58 2.37
CA PHE A 73 -1.74 -2.26 3.40
C PHE A 73 -0.41 -1.56 3.62
N GLY A 74 0.25 -1.13 2.55
CA GLY A 74 1.57 -0.50 2.61
C GLY A 74 1.64 0.74 3.52
N PRO A 75 0.86 1.81 3.27
CA PRO A 75 0.85 2.98 4.14
C PRO A 75 0.36 2.67 5.55
N ALA A 76 -0.60 1.74 5.72
CA ALA A 76 -1.10 1.34 7.04
C ALA A 76 0.00 0.69 7.89
N ILE A 77 0.79 -0.22 7.30
CA ILE A 77 1.92 -0.85 7.98
C ILE A 77 3.05 0.14 8.23
N ALA A 78 3.33 1.05 7.29
CA ALA A 78 4.33 2.08 7.49
C ALA A 78 3.94 3.00 8.68
N ALA A 79 2.68 3.40 8.75
CA ALA A 79 2.14 4.17 9.88
C ALA A 79 2.20 3.38 11.18
N ALA A 80 1.77 2.12 11.19
CA ALA A 80 1.85 1.25 12.36
C ALA A 80 3.29 1.11 12.89
N LYS A 81 4.25 0.98 11.98
CA LYS A 81 5.68 0.90 12.32
C LYS A 81 6.22 2.20 12.91
N ILE A 82 5.85 3.34 12.34
CA ILE A 82 6.27 4.68 12.81
C ILE A 82 5.65 5.01 14.17
N LEU A 83 4.36 4.68 14.34
CA LEU A 83 3.61 4.89 15.58
C LEU A 83 3.96 3.88 16.68
N LYS A 84 4.87 2.94 16.40
CA LYS A 84 5.37 1.92 17.35
C LYS A 84 4.23 1.09 17.94
N LEU A 85 3.26 0.74 17.10
CA LEU A 85 2.17 -0.15 17.49
C LEU A 85 2.72 -1.53 17.89
N ASP A 86 2.05 -2.14 18.86
CA ASP A 86 2.35 -3.52 19.28
C ASP A 86 1.77 -4.56 18.28
N GLU A 87 2.03 -5.83 18.55
CA GLU A 87 1.63 -6.94 17.68
C GLU A 87 0.11 -7.02 17.48
N ASP A 88 -0.68 -6.86 18.54
CA ASP A 88 -2.14 -6.94 18.49
C ASP A 88 -2.73 -5.75 17.70
N GLN A 89 -2.14 -4.57 17.86
CA GLN A 89 -2.52 -3.37 17.13
C GLN A 89 -2.13 -3.45 15.64
N VAL A 90 -0.98 -4.04 15.31
CA VAL A 90 -0.59 -4.30 13.91
C VAL A 90 -1.54 -5.31 13.27
N ASN A 91 -1.87 -6.40 13.98
CA ASN A 91 -2.85 -7.38 13.50
C ASN A 91 -4.22 -6.72 13.25
N SER A 92 -4.68 -5.88 14.17
CA SER A 92 -5.93 -5.12 14.02
C SER A 92 -5.87 -4.16 12.83
N THR A 93 -4.73 -3.53 12.59
CA THR A 93 -4.50 -2.64 11.44
C THR A 93 -4.64 -3.40 10.11
N ILE A 94 -4.07 -4.61 10.02
CA ILE A 94 -4.21 -5.48 8.85
C ILE A 94 -5.67 -5.90 8.67
N ALA A 95 -6.37 -6.26 9.74
CA ALA A 95 -7.78 -6.63 9.69
C ALA A 95 -8.67 -5.48 9.17
N LEU A 96 -8.41 -4.24 9.61
CA LEU A 96 -9.09 -3.05 9.09
C LEU A 96 -8.81 -2.82 7.60
N CYS A 97 -7.57 -3.05 7.15
CA CYS A 97 -7.21 -2.98 5.73
C CYS A 97 -8.01 -4.01 4.92
N VAL A 98 -8.12 -5.25 5.39
CA VAL A 98 -8.91 -6.30 4.71
C VAL A 98 -10.38 -5.89 4.59
N HIS A 99 -10.94 -5.25 5.63
CA HIS A 99 -12.33 -4.80 5.62
C HIS A 99 -12.60 -3.67 4.60
N LEU A 100 -11.59 -2.86 4.28
CA LEU A 100 -11.72 -1.66 3.45
C LEU A 100 -11.11 -1.80 2.05
N ALA A 101 -10.35 -2.86 1.79
CA ALA A 101 -9.73 -3.12 0.49
C ALA A 101 -10.80 -3.25 -0.61
N ALA A 102 -10.68 -2.44 -1.67
CA ALA A 102 -11.68 -2.34 -2.72
C ALA A 102 -11.06 -1.89 -4.05
N GLY A 103 -11.85 -1.93 -5.13
CA GLY A 103 -11.50 -1.44 -6.47
C GLY A 103 -11.62 -2.54 -7.54
N ASN A 104 -12.51 -2.34 -8.50
CA ASN A 104 -12.70 -3.26 -9.63
C ASN A 104 -11.87 -2.82 -10.86
N LEU A 105 -11.90 -3.62 -11.92
CA LEU A 105 -11.23 -3.29 -13.19
C LEU A 105 -11.98 -2.28 -14.06
N GLU A 106 -13.12 -1.75 -13.60
CA GLU A 106 -13.93 -0.87 -14.43
C GLU A 106 -13.24 0.49 -14.62
N GLY A 107 -12.89 0.81 -15.86
CA GLY A 107 -12.34 2.10 -16.23
C GLY A 107 -13.41 3.18 -16.41
N PRO A 108 -13.01 4.46 -16.53
CA PRO A 108 -13.94 5.53 -16.82
C PRO A 108 -14.73 5.24 -18.10
N ARG A 109 -16.06 5.28 -18.00
CA ARG A 109 -16.94 5.14 -19.16
C ARG A 109 -16.83 6.40 -20.00
N LYS A 110 -16.23 6.30 -21.19
CA LYS A 110 -16.31 7.37 -22.18
C LYS A 110 -17.74 7.42 -22.72
N ARG A 111 -18.53 8.38 -22.24
CA ARG A 111 -19.76 8.80 -22.93
C ARG A 111 -19.38 9.99 -23.81
N TRP A 112 -19.17 9.69 -25.09
CA TRP A 112 -18.93 10.58 -26.23
C TRP A 112 -17.71 11.51 -26.10
#